data_AF-A0A6G3XYU5-F1
#
_entry.id   AF-A0A6G3XYU5-F1
#
_cell.length_a   1.000
_cell.length_b   1.000
_cell.length_c   1.000
_cell.angle_alpha   90.00
_cell.angle_beta   90.00
_cell.angle_gamma   90.00
#
_symmetry.space_group_name_H-M   'P 1'
#
loop_
_entity.id
_entity.type
_entity.pdbx_description
1 polymer ?
#
loop_
_entity_poly.entity_id
_entity_poly.type
_entity_poly.pdbx_seq_one_letter_code
_entity_poly.pdbx_strand_id
1 'polypeptide(L)'
;MQELRFDDDIRFTAVVSSDQTGLRRALGAHELSVQLAVGVSPFTEAGKILALEADLFGFEATGQRSRLARTTVNLAYTPKVTVQRLNMSFPLTSLQVHAIEAGRTGDVRFEIDLNATLPQAPGYPGSTQDTAHITIAKSRWEQQLTQLGPSAAFEMAVPYPLGDPERDEVGRTLREAQRLLTVGEIRASILEIRRALEWVRENVDWDNPGAKKQGSQCSQTERWWRIQDALYGQTCGALHNDAVTKDFKYDRAEAETLLAMTSALLRNAPGTSA
;
A
#
# COMPACT_ATOMS: atom_id res chain seq x y z
N MET A 1 1.71 -24.87 -16.76
CA MET A 1 0.41 -25.53 -16.55
C MET A 1 0.59 -26.43 -15.36
N GLN A 2 -0.27 -26.27 -14.37
CA GLN A 2 -0.21 -26.94 -13.08
C GLN A 2 -1.19 -28.09 -13.05
N GLU A 3 -0.86 -29.20 -12.43
CA GLU A 3 -1.71 -30.40 -12.40
C GLU A 3 -2.04 -30.79 -10.96
N LEU A 4 -3.31 -30.66 -10.61
CA LEU A 4 -3.88 -30.99 -9.31
C LEU A 4 -4.47 -32.41 -9.42
N ARG A 5 -3.82 -33.38 -8.77
CA ARG A 5 -4.17 -34.81 -8.87
C ARG A 5 -4.90 -35.29 -7.61
N PHE A 6 -5.96 -36.07 -7.80
CA PHE A 6 -6.75 -36.70 -6.74
C PHE A 6 -6.80 -38.23 -6.94
N ASP A 7 -7.09 -38.99 -5.88
CA ASP A 7 -6.98 -40.45 -5.84
C ASP A 7 -7.93 -41.22 -6.79
N ASP A 8 -8.93 -40.55 -7.38
CA ASP A 8 -9.92 -41.09 -8.32
C ASP A 8 -9.56 -40.91 -9.82
N ASP A 9 -8.28 -40.65 -10.14
CA ASP A 9 -7.81 -40.29 -11.49
C ASP A 9 -8.46 -39.00 -12.05
N ILE A 10 -9.16 -38.25 -11.19
CA ILE A 10 -9.65 -36.90 -11.48
C ILE A 10 -8.46 -35.96 -11.41
N ARG A 11 -8.25 -35.23 -12.50
CA ARG A 11 -7.16 -34.27 -12.64
C ARG A 11 -7.74 -32.93 -12.99
N PHE A 12 -7.24 -31.90 -12.32
CA PHE A 12 -7.52 -30.52 -12.69
C PHE A 12 -6.24 -29.87 -13.18
N THR A 13 -6.35 -29.08 -14.23
CA THR A 13 -5.23 -28.27 -14.71
C THR A 13 -5.46 -26.81 -14.37
N ALA A 14 -4.55 -26.19 -13.64
CA ALA A 14 -4.61 -24.77 -13.32
C ALA A 14 -3.63 -23.98 -14.21
N VAL A 15 -4.11 -22.90 -14.82
CA VAL A 15 -3.27 -21.98 -15.60
C VAL A 15 -3.62 -20.55 -15.23
N VAL A 16 -2.66 -19.85 -14.66
CA VAL A 16 -2.77 -18.42 -14.39
C VAL A 16 -2.39 -17.63 -15.65
N SER A 17 -3.17 -16.60 -15.97
CA SER A 17 -2.88 -15.71 -17.10
C SER A 17 -2.29 -14.39 -16.63
N SER A 18 -0.99 -14.19 -16.86
CA SER A 18 -0.33 -12.90 -16.60
C SER A 18 -0.93 -11.76 -17.44
N ASP A 19 -1.35 -12.06 -18.68
CA ASP A 19 -2.02 -11.11 -19.57
C ASP A 19 -3.38 -10.63 -19.05
N GLN A 20 -4.01 -11.41 -18.18
CA GLN A 20 -5.30 -11.06 -17.56
C GLN A 20 -5.14 -10.73 -16.08
N THR A 21 -3.91 -10.54 -15.59
CA THR A 21 -3.64 -10.02 -14.24
C THR A 21 -3.64 -8.49 -14.25
N GLY A 22 -4.36 -7.87 -13.32
CA GLY A 22 -4.35 -6.40 -13.22
C GLY A 22 -4.63 -5.88 -11.82
N LEU A 23 -3.90 -4.83 -11.46
CA LEU A 23 -4.12 -4.05 -10.26
C LEU A 23 -5.24 -3.03 -10.49
N ARG A 24 -6.20 -2.96 -9.57
CA ARG A 24 -7.37 -2.09 -9.62
C ARG A 24 -7.59 -1.41 -8.29
N ARG A 25 -8.37 -0.33 -8.30
CA ARG A 25 -8.83 0.33 -7.08
C ARG A 25 -10.00 -0.43 -6.47
N ALA A 26 -9.96 -0.61 -5.15
CA ALA A 26 -11.06 -1.17 -4.36
C ALA A 26 -11.49 -0.16 -3.28
N LEU A 27 -12.55 -0.49 -2.51
CA LEU A 27 -13.00 0.35 -1.40
C LEU A 27 -11.97 0.31 -0.26
N GLY A 28 -11.20 1.40 -0.11
CA GLY A 28 -10.21 1.55 0.97
C GLY A 28 -8.89 0.80 0.77
N ALA A 29 -8.68 0.17 -0.41
CA ALA A 29 -7.50 -0.61 -0.72
C ALA A 29 -7.29 -0.72 -2.25
N HIS A 30 -6.32 -1.53 -2.65
CA HIS A 30 -6.14 -2.00 -4.02
C HIS A 30 -6.59 -3.46 -4.13
N GLU A 31 -6.85 -3.91 -5.34
CA GLU A 31 -7.16 -5.30 -5.64
C GLU A 31 -6.30 -5.77 -6.80
N LEU A 32 -5.52 -6.83 -6.58
CA LEU A 32 -4.88 -7.57 -7.67
C LEU A 32 -5.85 -8.65 -8.15
N SER A 33 -6.38 -8.48 -9.35
CA SER A 33 -7.25 -9.45 -9.99
C SER A 33 -6.40 -10.37 -10.87
N VAL A 34 -6.52 -11.68 -10.66
CA VAL A 34 -5.77 -12.71 -11.39
C VAL A 34 -6.75 -13.69 -12.02
N GLN A 35 -6.74 -13.81 -13.35
CA GLN A 35 -7.53 -14.83 -14.02
C GLN A 35 -6.85 -16.20 -13.92
N LEU A 36 -7.59 -17.17 -13.41
CA LEU A 36 -7.23 -18.58 -13.37
C LEU A 36 -8.14 -19.35 -14.32
N ALA A 37 -7.56 -20.08 -15.26
CA ALA A 37 -8.25 -21.07 -16.05
C ALA A 37 -8.06 -22.44 -15.39
N VAL A 38 -9.16 -23.07 -15.00
CA VAL A 38 -9.14 -24.43 -14.43
C VAL A 38 -9.82 -25.38 -15.39
N GLY A 39 -9.02 -26.30 -15.92
CA GLY A 39 -9.47 -27.44 -16.71
C GLY A 39 -9.77 -28.63 -15.81
N VAL A 40 -10.72 -29.47 -16.22
CA VAL A 40 -11.06 -30.71 -15.52
C VAL A 40 -11.06 -31.87 -16.51
N SER A 41 -10.48 -33.01 -16.11
CA SER A 41 -10.63 -34.26 -16.87
C SER A 41 -12.11 -34.64 -16.97
N PRO A 42 -12.58 -35.22 -18.09
CA PRO A 42 -13.97 -35.65 -18.21
C PRO A 42 -14.38 -36.58 -17.06
N PHE A 43 -15.55 -36.31 -16.47
CA PHE A 43 -16.13 -37.14 -15.42
C PHE A 43 -17.62 -37.37 -15.69
N THR A 44 -18.15 -38.50 -15.23
CA THR A 44 -19.50 -39.00 -15.57
C THR A 44 -20.61 -38.39 -14.72
N GLU A 45 -20.34 -37.96 -13.49
CA GLU A 45 -21.36 -37.48 -12.53
C GLU A 45 -21.24 -35.97 -12.26
N ALA A 46 -22.26 -35.18 -12.62
CA ALA A 46 -22.33 -33.77 -12.29
C ALA A 46 -22.39 -33.51 -10.76
N GLY A 47 -21.94 -32.33 -10.32
CA GLY A 47 -22.17 -31.86 -8.94
C GLY A 47 -20.97 -31.88 -7.99
N LYS A 48 -19.74 -32.08 -8.49
CA LYS A 48 -18.53 -31.95 -7.67
C LYS A 48 -18.11 -30.48 -7.53
N ILE A 49 -17.71 -30.09 -6.31
CA ILE A 49 -17.22 -28.75 -6.00
C ILE A 49 -15.73 -28.83 -5.70
N LEU A 50 -14.92 -28.11 -6.47
CA LEU A 50 -13.52 -27.88 -6.12
C LEU A 50 -13.43 -26.63 -5.26
N ALA A 51 -12.97 -26.78 -4.03
CA ALA A 51 -12.62 -25.65 -3.19
C ALA A 51 -11.15 -25.28 -3.46
N LEU A 52 -10.92 -24.06 -3.90
CA LEU A 52 -9.59 -23.50 -4.15
C LEU A 52 -9.30 -22.45 -3.08
N GLU A 53 -8.21 -22.63 -2.36
CA GLU A 53 -7.59 -21.57 -1.58
C GLU A 53 -6.33 -21.12 -2.30
N ALA A 54 -6.13 -19.80 -2.38
CA ALA A 54 -4.99 -19.22 -3.06
C ALA A 54 -4.30 -18.23 -2.13
N ASP A 55 -3.04 -18.47 -1.80
CA ASP A 55 -2.18 -17.53 -1.09
C ASP A 55 -1.31 -16.78 -2.10
N LEU A 56 -1.44 -15.46 -2.15
CA LEU A 56 -0.62 -14.58 -2.99
C LEU A 56 0.64 -14.17 -2.23
N PHE A 57 1.78 -14.33 -2.88
CA PHE A 57 3.09 -13.94 -2.39
C PHE A 57 3.74 -12.90 -3.32
N GLY A 58 4.41 -11.95 -2.70
CA GLY A 58 5.30 -11.00 -3.36
C GLY A 58 6.73 -11.17 -2.87
N PHE A 59 7.63 -10.38 -3.45
CA PHE A 59 9.05 -10.43 -3.14
C PHE A 59 9.52 -9.05 -2.70
N GLU A 60 10.24 -9.01 -1.58
CA GLU A 60 10.91 -7.81 -1.10
C GLU A 60 12.18 -7.53 -1.91
N ALA A 61 12.80 -6.35 -1.70
CA ALA A 61 14.05 -5.95 -2.35
C ALA A 61 15.20 -6.98 -2.16
N THR A 62 15.18 -7.68 -1.03
CA THR A 62 16.13 -8.75 -0.67
C THR A 62 15.88 -10.05 -1.43
N GLY A 63 14.78 -10.15 -2.20
CA GLY A 63 14.29 -11.38 -2.80
C GLY A 63 13.52 -12.27 -1.83
N GLN A 64 13.31 -11.83 -0.59
CA GLN A 64 12.55 -12.60 0.40
C GLN A 64 11.07 -12.68 -0.01
N ARG A 65 10.53 -13.89 0.02
CA ARG A 65 9.13 -14.20 -0.26
C ARG A 65 8.26 -13.84 0.94
N SER A 66 7.25 -13.00 0.74
CA SER A 66 6.33 -12.54 1.80
C SER A 66 4.88 -12.69 1.37
N ARG A 67 4.03 -13.20 2.28
CA ARG A 67 2.60 -13.41 2.00
C ARG A 67 1.87 -12.06 1.97
N LEU A 68 1.18 -11.79 0.88
CA LEU A 68 0.43 -10.55 0.66
C LEU A 68 -1.04 -10.70 1.03
N ALA A 69 -1.70 -11.74 0.52
CA ALA A 69 -3.13 -11.91 0.66
C ALA A 69 -3.53 -13.38 0.51
N ARG A 70 -4.75 -13.71 0.93
CA ARG A 70 -5.40 -15.00 0.68
C ARG A 70 -6.77 -14.75 0.06
N THR A 71 -7.18 -15.61 -0.86
CA THR A 71 -8.55 -15.66 -1.37
C THR A 71 -9.02 -17.10 -1.49
N THR A 72 -10.33 -17.29 -1.49
CA THR A 72 -10.95 -18.62 -1.64
C THR A 72 -12.02 -18.57 -2.71
N VAL A 73 -12.08 -19.61 -3.54
CA VAL A 73 -13.05 -19.74 -4.62
C VAL A 73 -13.58 -21.16 -4.64
N ASN A 74 -14.91 -21.31 -4.65
CA ASN A 74 -15.56 -22.58 -4.84
C ASN A 74 -16.05 -22.70 -6.27
N LEU A 75 -15.69 -23.79 -6.94
CA LEU A 75 -16.00 -24.02 -8.33
C LEU A 75 -16.85 -25.27 -8.48
N ALA A 76 -18.11 -25.06 -8.88
CA ALA A 76 -19.01 -26.14 -9.23
C ALA A 76 -18.77 -26.54 -10.69
N TYR A 77 -18.40 -27.80 -10.93
CA TYR A 77 -18.17 -28.29 -12.29
C TYR A 77 -19.36 -29.07 -12.84
N THR A 78 -19.51 -28.98 -14.16
CA THR A 78 -20.45 -29.78 -14.93
C THR A 78 -19.70 -30.58 -16.00
N PRO A 79 -20.17 -31.79 -16.37
CA PRO A 79 -19.53 -32.61 -17.40
C PRO A 79 -19.45 -31.94 -18.78
N LYS A 80 -20.21 -30.87 -19.02
CA LYS A 80 -20.28 -30.15 -20.30
C LYS A 80 -19.20 -29.07 -20.44
N VAL A 81 -18.68 -28.55 -19.34
CA VAL A 81 -17.71 -27.44 -19.34
C VAL A 81 -16.37 -27.96 -18.87
N THR A 82 -15.45 -28.15 -19.82
CA THR A 82 -14.13 -28.73 -19.56
C THR A 82 -13.11 -27.71 -19.06
N VAL A 83 -13.34 -26.41 -19.29
CA VAL A 83 -12.48 -25.31 -18.79
C VAL A 83 -13.35 -24.19 -18.23
N GLN A 84 -13.12 -23.83 -16.97
CA GLN A 84 -13.73 -22.67 -16.33
C GLN A 84 -12.70 -21.57 -16.11
N ARG A 85 -13.09 -20.32 -16.37
CA ARG A 85 -12.26 -19.15 -16.09
C ARG A 85 -12.85 -18.42 -14.90
N LEU A 86 -12.03 -18.24 -13.87
CA LEU A 86 -12.40 -17.53 -12.65
C LEU A 86 -11.43 -16.39 -12.41
N ASN A 87 -11.92 -15.31 -11.82
CA ASN A 87 -11.08 -14.19 -11.39
C ASN A 87 -10.87 -14.32 -9.87
N MET A 88 -9.62 -14.49 -9.47
CA MET A 88 -9.19 -14.44 -8.08
C MET A 88 -8.88 -12.99 -7.74
N SER A 89 -9.57 -12.45 -6.74
CA SER A 89 -9.38 -11.08 -6.27
C SER A 89 -8.59 -11.11 -4.95
N PHE A 90 -7.43 -10.47 -4.96
CA PHE A 90 -6.55 -10.35 -3.80
C PHE A 90 -6.53 -8.90 -3.31
N PRO A 91 -7.07 -8.62 -2.11
CA PRO A 91 -6.98 -7.27 -1.54
C PRO A 91 -5.52 -6.98 -1.17
N LEU A 92 -5.05 -5.80 -1.55
CA LEU A 92 -3.71 -5.29 -1.25
C LEU A 92 -3.81 -3.90 -0.62
N THR A 93 -3.09 -3.68 0.47
CA THR A 93 -2.95 -2.34 1.05
C THR A 93 -2.02 -1.49 0.20
N SER A 94 -2.09 -0.15 0.31
CA SER A 94 -1.13 0.71 -0.36
C SER A 94 0.29 0.51 0.18
N LEU A 95 0.47 0.19 1.47
CA LEU A 95 1.78 -0.21 2.03
C LEU A 95 2.35 -1.43 1.30
N GLN A 96 1.52 -2.43 1.02
CA GLN A 96 1.95 -3.63 0.29
C GLN A 96 2.31 -3.29 -1.16
N VAL A 97 1.49 -2.49 -1.85
CA VAL A 97 1.79 -2.02 -3.22
C VAL A 97 3.09 -1.22 -3.27
N HIS A 98 3.31 -0.35 -2.28
CA HIS A 98 4.56 0.42 -2.16
C HIS A 98 5.76 -0.48 -1.89
N ALA A 99 5.64 -1.47 -1.00
CA ALA A 99 6.72 -2.42 -0.72
C ALA A 99 7.09 -3.26 -1.96
N ILE A 100 6.09 -3.68 -2.74
CA ILE A 100 6.31 -4.36 -4.04
C ILE A 100 7.07 -3.45 -5.00
N GLU A 101 6.68 -2.16 -5.08
CA GLU A 101 7.34 -1.19 -5.95
C GLU A 101 8.78 -0.91 -5.52
N ALA A 102 9.03 -0.76 -4.22
CA ALA A 102 10.37 -0.55 -3.68
C ALA A 102 11.28 -1.78 -3.87
N GLY A 103 10.70 -2.99 -3.91
CA GLY A 103 11.42 -4.24 -4.05
C GLY A 103 11.73 -4.68 -5.48
N ARG A 104 11.05 -4.12 -6.49
CA ARG A 104 11.21 -4.59 -7.87
C ARG A 104 12.45 -4.01 -8.55
N THR A 105 13.07 -4.83 -9.42
CA THR A 105 14.09 -4.39 -10.38
C THR A 105 13.63 -4.76 -11.79
N GLY A 106 12.73 -3.96 -12.36
CA GLY A 106 12.11 -4.23 -13.66
C GLY A 106 10.68 -4.78 -13.53
N ASP A 107 10.44 -5.97 -14.06
CA ASP A 107 9.12 -6.62 -14.03
C ASP A 107 8.71 -6.99 -12.61
N VAL A 108 7.40 -6.97 -12.35
CA VAL A 108 6.84 -7.38 -11.06
C VAL A 108 6.55 -8.86 -11.08
N ARG A 109 6.95 -9.56 -10.02
CA ARG A 109 6.76 -11.00 -9.86
C ARG A 109 5.85 -11.29 -8.68
N PHE A 110 4.92 -12.20 -8.89
CA PHE A 110 4.10 -12.77 -7.84
C PHE A 110 4.11 -14.29 -7.94
N GLU A 111 3.90 -14.93 -6.81
CA GLU A 111 3.59 -16.36 -6.74
C GLU A 111 2.21 -16.55 -6.12
N ILE A 112 1.51 -17.60 -6.57
CA ILE A 112 0.25 -18.03 -5.97
C ILE A 112 0.40 -19.48 -5.58
N ASP A 113 0.37 -19.76 -4.28
CA ASP A 113 0.21 -21.13 -3.80
C ASP A 113 -1.27 -21.49 -3.85
N LEU A 114 -1.63 -22.40 -4.75
CA LEU A 114 -2.98 -22.92 -4.92
C LEU A 114 -3.11 -24.21 -4.14
N ASN A 115 -4.03 -24.23 -3.17
CA ASN A 115 -4.45 -25.41 -2.44
C ASN A 115 -5.84 -25.82 -2.92
N ALA A 116 -5.94 -26.99 -3.52
CA ALA A 116 -7.18 -27.51 -4.06
C ALA A 116 -7.67 -28.66 -3.18
N THR A 117 -8.92 -28.55 -2.72
CA THR A 117 -9.60 -29.58 -1.96
C THR A 117 -10.82 -30.06 -2.72
N LEU A 118 -10.99 -31.37 -2.81
CA LEU A 118 -12.16 -32.02 -3.41
C LEU A 118 -12.93 -32.74 -2.29
N PRO A 119 -13.92 -32.10 -1.65
CA PRO A 119 -14.60 -32.67 -0.48
C PRO A 119 -15.34 -33.98 -0.77
N GLN A 120 -15.74 -34.20 -2.03
CA GLN A 120 -16.47 -35.39 -2.46
C GLN A 120 -15.57 -36.55 -2.93
N ALA A 121 -14.24 -36.44 -2.80
CA ALA A 121 -13.32 -37.53 -3.15
C ALA A 121 -13.29 -38.61 -2.03
N PRO A 122 -13.15 -39.90 -2.38
CA PRO A 122 -12.81 -40.94 -1.42
C PRO A 122 -11.41 -40.69 -0.85
N GLY A 123 -11.17 -41.08 0.42
CA GLY A 123 -9.90 -40.80 1.12
C GLY A 123 -9.84 -39.48 1.88
N TYR A 124 -11.00 -38.94 2.27
CA TYR A 124 -11.25 -37.62 2.86
C TYR A 124 -10.11 -36.94 3.67
N PRO A 125 -9.81 -35.64 3.41
CA PRO A 125 -10.04 -34.91 2.17
C PRO A 125 -8.85 -35.06 1.22
N GLY A 126 -9.11 -35.44 -0.03
CA GLY A 126 -8.12 -35.33 -1.10
C GLY A 126 -7.73 -33.86 -1.25
N SER A 127 -6.47 -33.55 -0.99
CA SER A 127 -5.90 -32.21 -1.10
C SER A 127 -4.62 -32.26 -1.92
N THR A 128 -4.43 -31.24 -2.74
CA THR A 128 -3.26 -31.11 -3.60
C THR A 128 -2.88 -29.64 -3.72
N GLN A 129 -1.60 -29.37 -3.90
CA GLN A 129 -1.05 -28.02 -3.90
C GLN A 129 -0.12 -27.81 -5.09
N ASP A 130 -0.10 -26.60 -5.63
CA ASP A 130 0.84 -26.18 -6.69
C ASP A 130 1.11 -24.67 -6.63
N THR A 131 2.28 -24.21 -7.07
CA THR A 131 2.71 -22.79 -7.02
C THR A 131 2.78 -22.15 -8.41
N ALA A 132 1.86 -21.22 -8.68
CA ALA A 132 1.75 -20.56 -9.98
C ALA A 132 2.60 -19.28 -9.97
N HIS A 133 3.35 -19.04 -11.04
CA HIS A 133 4.22 -17.87 -11.15
C HIS A 133 3.59 -16.85 -12.10
N ILE A 134 3.56 -15.60 -11.69
CA ILE A 134 3.03 -14.47 -12.47
C ILE A 134 4.15 -13.45 -12.64
N THR A 135 4.38 -13.03 -13.88
CA THR A 135 5.26 -11.90 -14.18
C THR A 135 4.47 -10.85 -14.93
N ILE A 136 4.45 -9.62 -14.41
CA ILE A 136 3.82 -8.46 -15.03
C ILE A 136 4.93 -7.56 -15.56
N ALA A 137 4.91 -7.29 -16.86
CA ALA A 137 5.89 -6.42 -17.50
C ALA A 137 5.91 -5.03 -16.83
N LYS A 138 7.11 -4.46 -16.64
CA LYS A 138 7.34 -3.14 -16.03
C LYS A 138 6.39 -2.06 -16.56
N SER A 139 6.32 -1.91 -17.88
CA SER A 139 5.51 -0.87 -18.52
C SER A 139 4.02 -0.99 -18.19
N ARG A 140 3.53 -2.23 -18.14
CA ARG A 140 2.13 -2.53 -17.80
C ARG A 140 1.86 -2.28 -16.32
N TRP A 141 2.79 -2.67 -15.45
CA TRP A 141 2.67 -2.39 -14.03
C TRP A 141 2.62 -0.88 -13.74
N GLU A 142 3.53 -0.10 -14.35
CA GLU A 142 3.57 1.36 -14.23
C GLU A 142 2.28 2.02 -14.78
N GLN A 143 1.76 1.50 -15.90
CA GLN A 143 0.48 1.93 -16.44
C GLN A 143 -0.67 1.66 -15.45
N GLN A 144 -0.70 0.47 -14.83
CA GLN A 144 -1.71 0.12 -13.84
C GLN A 144 -1.61 1.00 -12.59
N LEU A 145 -0.40 1.26 -12.08
CA LEU A 145 -0.18 2.20 -10.97
C LEU A 145 -0.68 3.60 -11.28
N THR A 146 -0.40 4.11 -12.48
CA THR A 146 -0.87 5.43 -12.92
C THR A 146 -2.40 5.51 -12.93
N GLN A 147 -3.07 4.42 -13.33
CA GLN A 147 -4.53 4.32 -13.36
C GLN A 147 -5.19 4.25 -11.97
N LEU A 148 -4.44 3.97 -10.91
CA LEU A 148 -4.96 4.02 -9.53
C LEU A 148 -5.26 5.47 -9.08
N GLY A 149 -4.78 6.47 -9.82
CA GLY A 149 -5.00 7.89 -9.56
C GLY A 149 -4.20 8.44 -8.36
N PRO A 150 -4.34 9.73 -8.03
CA PRO A 150 -3.56 10.41 -7.00
C PRO A 150 -3.65 9.80 -5.59
N SER A 151 -4.59 8.90 -5.34
CA SER A 151 -4.68 8.14 -4.08
C SER A 151 -3.56 7.10 -3.90
N ALA A 152 -2.76 6.81 -4.94
CA ALA A 152 -1.57 5.98 -4.83
C ALA A 152 -0.28 6.78 -4.54
N ALA A 153 -0.32 8.12 -4.56
CA ALA A 153 0.92 8.89 -4.70
C ALA A 153 1.73 9.01 -3.41
N PHE A 154 1.11 9.09 -2.23
CA PHE A 154 1.84 9.06 -0.97
C PHE A 154 0.93 8.50 0.12
N GLU A 155 1.14 7.23 0.50
CA GLU A 155 0.89 6.85 1.89
C GLU A 155 1.90 7.61 2.74
N MET A 156 1.53 8.84 3.01
CA MET A 156 2.28 9.68 3.88
C MET A 156 1.99 9.14 5.28
N ALA A 157 2.90 8.29 5.76
CA ALA A 157 2.82 7.67 7.07
C ALA A 157 2.85 8.77 8.14
N VAL A 158 1.68 9.28 8.51
CA VAL A 158 1.53 10.10 9.71
C VAL A 158 1.84 9.16 10.87
N PRO A 159 2.85 9.47 11.71
CA PRO A 159 3.20 8.62 12.84
C PRO A 159 1.96 8.38 13.72
N TYR A 160 1.73 7.12 14.10
CA TYR A 160 0.83 6.77 15.20
C TYR A 160 1.71 6.40 16.39
N PRO A 161 2.07 7.35 17.25
CA PRO A 161 3.00 7.13 18.34
C PRO A 161 2.28 6.40 19.47
N LEU A 162 2.23 5.07 19.37
CA LEU A 162 1.67 4.22 20.43
C LEU A 162 2.48 4.41 21.71
N GLY A 163 1.86 4.95 22.75
CA GLY A 163 2.47 5.13 24.07
C GLY A 163 2.99 6.55 24.39
N ASP A 164 2.84 7.51 23.48
CA ASP A 164 3.16 8.92 23.70
C ASP A 164 1.90 9.78 23.49
N PRO A 165 1.16 10.12 24.57
CA PRO A 165 -0.10 10.84 24.49
C PRO A 165 0.01 12.21 23.82
N GLU A 166 1.15 12.89 23.98
CA GLU A 166 1.36 14.23 23.43
C GLU A 166 1.55 14.16 21.92
N ARG A 167 2.34 13.20 21.43
CA ARG A 167 2.48 13.00 19.98
C ARG A 167 1.23 12.43 19.31
N ASP A 168 0.37 11.72 20.04
CA ASP A 168 -0.87 11.17 19.48
C ASP A 168 -1.83 12.29 19.05
N GLU A 169 -1.90 13.39 19.81
CA GLU A 169 -2.69 14.56 19.44
C GLU A 169 -2.17 15.26 18.17
N VAL A 170 -0.84 15.37 18.04
CA VAL A 170 -0.20 15.91 16.82
C VAL A 170 -0.43 14.97 15.63
N GLY A 171 -0.35 13.66 15.84
CA GLY A 171 -0.68 12.66 14.83
C GLY A 171 -2.14 12.69 14.40
N ARG A 172 -3.08 13.04 15.28
CA ARG A 172 -4.48 13.30 14.90
C ARG A 172 -4.62 14.56 14.04
N THR A 173 -3.91 15.63 14.40
CA THR A 173 -3.89 16.89 13.66
C THR A 173 -3.40 16.70 12.22
N LEU A 174 -2.31 15.96 12.02
CA LEU A 174 -1.77 15.66 10.69
C LEU A 174 -2.70 14.76 9.84
N ARG A 175 -3.46 13.86 10.47
CA ARG A 175 -4.49 13.07 9.77
C ARG A 175 -5.68 13.91 9.33
N GLU A 176 -6.09 14.87 10.15
CA GLU A 176 -7.13 15.82 9.75
C GLU A 176 -6.66 16.69 8.57
N ALA A 177 -5.41 17.15 8.60
CA ALA A 177 -4.81 17.85 7.47
C ALA A 177 -4.85 17.02 6.17
N GLN A 178 -4.57 15.70 6.25
CA GLN A 178 -4.67 14.78 5.12
C GLN A 178 -6.12 14.63 4.61
N ARG A 179 -7.09 14.53 5.52
CA ARG A 179 -8.51 14.47 5.19
C ARG A 179 -8.94 15.73 4.44
N LEU A 180 -8.51 16.90 4.90
CA LEU A 180 -8.79 18.20 4.26
C LEU A 180 -8.25 18.28 2.83
N LEU A 181 -7.02 17.78 2.57
CA LEU A 181 -6.50 17.68 1.19
C LEU A 181 -7.34 16.77 0.29
N THR A 182 -7.87 15.69 0.87
CA THR A 182 -8.70 14.73 0.14
C THR A 182 -10.00 15.39 -0.36
N VAL A 183 -10.58 16.29 0.44
CA VAL A 183 -11.80 17.03 0.07
C VAL A 183 -11.54 18.37 -0.64
N GLY A 184 -10.27 18.69 -0.96
CA GLY A 184 -9.90 19.89 -1.70
C GLY A 184 -9.74 21.16 -0.85
N GLU A 185 -9.80 21.05 0.48
CA GLU A 185 -9.66 22.16 1.43
C GLU A 185 -8.18 22.46 1.71
N ILE A 186 -7.46 22.93 0.68
CA ILE A 186 -6.00 23.12 0.70
C ILE A 186 -5.57 24.08 1.82
N ARG A 187 -6.22 25.24 1.94
CA ARG A 187 -5.86 26.25 2.94
C ARG A 187 -6.08 25.73 4.36
N ALA A 188 -7.21 25.05 4.60
CA ALA A 188 -7.49 24.46 5.90
C ALA A 188 -6.49 23.36 6.26
N SER A 189 -6.06 22.55 5.29
CA SER A 189 -4.99 21.58 5.51
C SER A 189 -3.69 22.22 6.00
N ILE A 190 -3.26 23.33 5.37
CA ILE A 190 -2.04 24.04 5.79
C ILE A 190 -2.15 24.62 7.20
N LEU A 191 -3.35 25.01 7.64
CA LEU A 191 -3.59 25.45 9.02
C LEU A 191 -3.36 24.31 10.02
N GLU A 192 -3.85 23.12 9.72
CA GLU A 192 -3.63 21.94 10.57
C GLU A 192 -2.15 21.51 10.56
N ILE A 193 -1.46 21.57 9.40
CA ILE A 193 -0.01 21.33 9.32
C ILE A 193 0.77 22.30 10.20
N ARG A 194 0.40 23.59 10.16
CA ARG A 194 1.02 24.59 11.01
C ARG A 194 0.83 24.28 12.48
N ARG A 195 -0.38 23.93 12.91
CA ARG A 195 -0.65 23.56 14.31
C ARG A 195 0.26 22.42 14.77
N ALA A 196 0.50 21.43 13.91
CA ALA A 196 1.46 20.37 14.21
C ALA A 196 2.91 20.90 14.32
N LEU A 197 3.32 21.83 13.45
CA LEU A 197 4.64 22.49 13.53
C LEU A 197 4.80 23.38 14.77
N GLU A 198 3.72 24.01 15.27
CA GLU A 198 3.72 24.78 16.53
C GLU A 198 4.05 23.86 17.70
N TRP A 199 3.40 22.70 17.78
CA TRP A 199 3.72 21.71 18.79
C TRP A 199 5.19 21.26 18.70
N VAL A 200 5.69 20.95 17.50
CA VAL A 200 7.11 20.55 17.33
C VAL A 200 8.05 21.65 17.82
N ARG A 201 7.75 22.92 17.52
CA ARG A 201 8.57 24.06 17.94
C ARG A 201 8.58 24.25 19.47
N GLU A 202 7.46 23.96 20.12
CA GLU A 202 7.30 24.15 21.57
C GLU A 202 7.83 22.97 22.40
N ASN A 203 7.84 21.76 21.83
CA ASN A 203 8.10 20.52 22.59
C ASN A 203 9.38 19.79 22.18
N VAL A 204 10.12 20.28 21.18
CA VAL A 204 11.36 19.65 20.72
C VAL A 204 12.57 20.55 21.00
N ASP A 205 13.52 20.02 21.77
CA ASP A 205 14.75 20.69 22.17
C ASP A 205 15.82 20.69 21.07
N TRP A 206 15.53 21.31 19.94
CA TRP A 206 16.54 21.58 18.91
C TRP A 206 17.20 22.96 19.11
N ASP A 207 18.53 22.99 19.02
CA ASP A 207 19.31 24.20 19.23
C ASP A 207 19.11 25.24 18.12
N ASN A 208 18.86 26.50 18.48
CA ASN A 208 18.82 27.59 17.50
C ASN A 208 20.25 28.08 17.17
N PRO A 209 20.76 27.88 15.94
CA PRO A 209 22.11 28.30 15.55
C PRO A 209 22.28 29.82 15.38
N GLY A 210 21.20 30.58 15.41
CA GLY A 210 21.15 31.99 15.04
C GLY A 210 21.34 32.23 13.53
N ALA A 211 21.10 33.48 13.12
CA ALA A 211 21.08 33.87 11.71
C ALA A 211 22.46 33.88 11.02
N LYS A 212 23.55 33.99 11.79
CA LYS A 212 24.90 34.22 11.25
C LYS A 212 25.72 32.94 11.04
N LYS A 213 25.35 31.82 11.67
CA LYS A 213 26.11 30.57 11.60
C LYS A 213 25.94 29.92 10.23
N GLN A 214 27.03 29.53 9.57
CA GLN A 214 26.92 28.90 8.25
C GLN A 214 26.42 27.46 8.38
N GLY A 215 25.71 26.97 7.36
CA GLY A 215 25.17 25.61 7.36
C GLY A 215 26.23 24.54 7.57
N SER A 216 27.45 24.72 7.03
CA SER A 216 28.60 23.82 7.22
C SER A 216 29.07 23.72 8.68
N GLN A 217 28.76 24.73 9.50
CA GLN A 217 29.16 24.83 10.90
C GLN A 217 28.06 24.34 11.85
N CYS A 218 26.85 24.09 11.34
CA CYS A 218 25.72 23.67 12.15
C CYS A 218 25.84 22.21 12.61
N SER A 219 25.57 21.97 13.90
CA SER A 219 25.35 20.66 14.47
C SER A 219 24.11 19.99 13.86
N GLN A 220 23.88 18.72 14.18
CA GLN A 220 22.69 18.00 13.73
C GLN A 220 21.40 18.61 14.30
N THR A 221 21.36 18.94 15.59
CA THR A 221 20.22 19.59 16.26
C THR A 221 19.92 20.95 15.63
N GLU A 222 20.95 21.75 15.36
CA GLU A 222 20.82 23.06 14.71
C GLU A 222 20.29 22.97 13.26
N ARG A 223 20.62 21.89 12.54
CA ARG A 223 20.09 21.65 11.19
C ARG A 223 18.62 21.27 11.24
N TRP A 224 18.21 20.44 12.21
CA TRP A 224 16.81 20.11 12.41
C TRP A 224 15.98 21.33 12.79
N TRP A 225 16.51 22.19 13.68
CA TRP A 225 15.89 23.47 14.00
C TRP A 225 15.62 24.30 12.74
N ARG A 226 16.62 24.44 11.84
CA ARG A 226 16.45 25.22 10.60
C ARG A 226 15.41 24.64 9.65
N ILE A 227 15.31 23.32 9.55
CA ILE A 227 14.29 22.66 8.73
C ILE A 227 12.90 22.96 9.31
N GLN A 228 12.74 22.83 10.62
CA GLN A 228 11.50 23.14 11.32
C GLN A 228 11.10 24.61 11.17
N ASP A 229 12.03 25.55 11.38
CA ASP A 229 11.79 26.99 11.26
C ASP A 229 11.40 27.38 9.82
N ALA A 230 12.05 26.81 8.81
CA ALA A 230 11.71 27.04 7.41
C ALA A 230 10.31 26.53 7.06
N LEU A 231 9.94 25.33 7.52
CA LEU A 231 8.60 24.78 7.32
C LEU A 231 7.54 25.61 8.05
N TYR A 232 7.82 26.03 9.28
CA TYR A 232 6.94 26.93 10.03
C TYR A 232 6.70 28.23 9.25
N GLY A 233 7.79 28.87 8.78
CA GLY A 233 7.74 30.06 7.94
C GLY A 233 6.91 29.90 6.68
N GLN A 234 7.03 28.77 5.97
CA GLN A 234 6.27 28.48 4.75
C GLN A 234 4.76 28.39 5.01
N THR A 235 4.36 27.88 6.17
CA THR A 235 2.94 27.79 6.57
C THR A 235 2.36 29.11 7.12
N CYS A 236 3.20 30.11 7.41
CA CYS A 236 2.74 31.35 8.03
C CYS A 236 1.72 32.13 7.19
N GLY A 237 1.87 32.09 5.86
CA GLY A 237 0.99 32.83 4.96
C GLY A 237 -0.45 32.30 4.86
N ALA A 238 -0.73 31.09 5.35
CA ALA A 238 -2.10 30.57 5.37
C ALA A 238 -3.00 31.30 6.39
N LEU A 239 -2.42 31.81 7.48
CA LEU A 239 -3.11 32.50 8.59
C LEU A 239 -3.06 34.02 8.48
N HIS A 240 -1.96 34.55 7.97
CA HIS A 240 -1.73 35.99 7.93
C HIS A 240 -2.21 36.55 6.60
N ASN A 241 -2.95 37.66 6.66
CA ASN A 241 -3.33 38.46 5.49
C ASN A 241 -2.61 39.82 5.55
N ASP A 242 -1.32 39.78 5.87
CA ASP A 242 -0.50 40.98 5.97
C ASP A 242 0.06 41.39 4.59
N ALA A 243 0.82 42.48 4.55
CA ALA A 243 1.34 43.03 3.29
C ALA A 243 2.26 42.06 2.52
N VAL A 244 2.83 41.05 3.19
CA VAL A 244 3.77 40.08 2.62
C VAL A 244 3.05 38.79 2.22
N THR A 245 2.09 38.33 3.02
CA THR A 245 1.46 37.02 2.84
C THR A 245 0.11 37.03 2.12
N LYS A 246 -0.52 38.20 1.94
CA LYS A 246 -1.84 38.34 1.29
C LYS A 246 -1.94 37.72 -0.12
N ASP A 247 -0.82 37.66 -0.85
CA ASP A 247 -0.77 37.19 -2.23
C ASP A 247 -0.31 35.73 -2.34
N PHE A 248 -0.06 35.05 -1.22
CA PHE A 248 0.39 33.66 -1.22
C PHE A 248 -0.77 32.78 -1.69
N LYS A 249 -0.51 32.02 -2.75
CA LYS A 249 -1.42 30.99 -3.26
C LYS A 249 -0.77 29.66 -3.01
N TYR A 250 -1.48 28.84 -2.25
CA TYR A 250 -1.06 27.48 -2.00
C TYR A 250 -1.76 26.54 -2.97
N ASP A 251 -1.00 25.66 -3.59
CA ASP A 251 -1.54 24.56 -4.36
C ASP A 251 -1.51 23.24 -3.59
N ARG A 252 -2.09 22.21 -4.21
CA ARG A 252 -2.19 20.89 -3.61
C ARG A 252 -0.82 20.25 -3.41
N ALA A 253 0.11 20.42 -4.34
CA ALA A 253 1.43 19.81 -4.29
C ALA A 253 2.28 20.41 -3.16
N GLU A 254 2.17 21.73 -2.95
CA GLU A 254 2.79 22.41 -1.82
C GLU A 254 2.24 21.91 -0.49
N ALA A 255 0.92 21.76 -0.37
CA ALA A 255 0.30 21.28 0.86
C ALA A 255 0.64 19.80 1.15
N GLU A 256 0.68 18.93 0.13
CA GLU A 256 1.15 17.55 0.25
C GLU A 256 2.62 17.49 0.69
N THR A 257 3.48 18.37 0.16
CA THR A 257 4.90 18.48 0.54
C THR A 257 5.05 18.89 2.00
N LEU A 258 4.36 19.95 2.42
CA LEU A 258 4.39 20.46 3.79
C LEU A 258 3.91 19.39 4.78
N LEU A 259 2.86 18.67 4.41
CA LEU A 259 2.29 17.60 5.23
C LEU A 259 3.30 16.44 5.40
N ALA A 260 3.96 16.04 4.32
CA ALA A 260 4.94 14.95 4.33
C ALA A 260 6.18 15.31 5.15
N MET A 261 6.73 16.51 4.94
CA MET A 261 7.91 16.98 5.68
C MET A 261 7.61 17.15 7.17
N THR A 262 6.42 17.65 7.52
CA THR A 262 6.01 17.79 8.93
C THR A 262 5.83 16.44 9.61
N SER A 263 5.21 15.47 8.91
CA SER A 263 5.07 14.10 9.40
C SER A 263 6.43 13.44 9.64
N ALA A 264 7.38 13.65 8.73
CA ALA A 264 8.76 13.16 8.87
C ALA A 264 9.53 13.87 10.00
N LEU A 265 9.32 15.17 10.21
CA LEU A 265 9.89 15.89 11.35
C LEU A 265 9.39 15.34 12.68
N LEU A 266 8.09 15.11 12.82
CA LEU A 266 7.51 14.54 14.03
C LEU A 266 8.10 13.17 14.37
N ARG A 267 8.41 12.35 13.35
CA ARG A 267 9.09 11.06 13.53
C ARG A 267 10.54 11.21 14.03
N ASN A 268 11.23 12.28 13.63
CA ASN A 268 12.62 12.55 14.03
C ASN A 268 12.72 13.33 15.35
N ALA A 269 11.61 13.83 15.89
CA ALA A 269 11.59 14.45 17.20
C ALA A 269 12.05 13.43 18.26
N PRO A 270 13.09 13.70 19.06
CA PRO A 270 13.53 12.82 20.15
C PRO A 270 12.37 12.57 21.11
N GLY A 271 12.10 11.31 21.47
CA GLY A 271 11.02 10.93 22.40
C GLY A 271 11.07 11.78 23.66
N THR A 272 9.93 12.27 24.13
CA THR A 272 9.79 12.72 25.52
C THR A 272 10.05 11.49 26.38
N SER A 273 11.25 11.41 26.93
CA SER A 273 11.62 10.34 27.85
C SER A 273 10.64 10.34 29.02
N ALA A 274 9.88 9.25 29.17
CA ALA A 274 9.28 8.86 30.43
C ALA A 274 10.34 8.27 31.35
#